data_AF-A0A847PPI5-F1
#
_entry.id   AF-A0A847PPI5-F1
#
_cell.length_a   1.000
_cell.length_b   1.000
_cell.length_c   1.000
_cell.angle_alpha   90.00
_cell.angle_beta   90.00
_cell.angle_gamma   90.00
#
_symmetry.space_group_name_H-M   'P 1'
#
loop_
_entity.id
_entity.type
_entity.pdbx_description
1 polymer ?
#
loop_
_entity_poly.entity_id
_entity_poly.type
_entity_poly.pdbx_seq_one_letter_code
_entity_poly.pdbx_strand_id
1 'polypeptide(L)'
;ADPLTVEQIVKQLNKLVNVIKVSDLTDELSVGRELILVKVKAEPGRRSEIQQMAATFRAKIIDISPDSMIIEITGEEQKLQAFLLMMQEFGIKEIASTGKISLLRGSKITRDMRG
;
A
#
# COMPACT_ATOMS: atom_id res chain seq x y z
N ALA A 1 20.22 7.12 -11.98
CA ALA A 1 19.27 6.00 -12.05
C ALA A 1 18.86 5.80 -13.50
N ASP A 2 18.78 4.56 -13.99
CA ASP A 2 18.41 4.25 -15.37
C ASP A 2 16.92 4.63 -15.61
N PRO A 3 16.61 5.50 -16.59
CA PRO A 3 15.25 5.95 -16.88
C PRO A 3 14.25 4.82 -17.13
N LEU A 4 14.73 3.69 -17.67
CA LEU A 4 13.91 2.52 -18.00
C LEU A 4 13.36 1.83 -16.74
N THR A 5 14.11 1.86 -15.64
CA THR A 5 13.71 1.24 -14.37
C THR A 5 12.61 2.05 -13.69
N VAL A 6 12.70 3.38 -13.75
CA VAL A 6 11.68 4.28 -13.17
C VAL A 6 10.36 4.17 -13.90
N GLU A 7 10.37 4.06 -15.23
CA GLU A 7 9.16 3.90 -16.03
C GLU A 7 8.46 2.56 -15.77
N GLN A 8 9.22 1.47 -15.59
CA GLN A 8 8.68 0.17 -15.21
C GLN A 8 8.09 0.19 -13.80
N ILE A 9 8.70 0.92 -12.87
CA ILE A 9 8.19 1.13 -11.51
C ILE A 9 6.86 1.88 -11.52
N VAL A 10 6.75 2.97 -12.28
CA VAL A 10 5.50 3.71 -12.47
C VAL A 10 4.41 2.82 -13.10
N LYS A 11 4.77 1.97 -14.06
CA LYS A 11 3.84 1.01 -14.69
C LYS A 11 3.36 -0.09 -13.75
N GLN A 12 4.17 -0.52 -12.77
CA GLN A 12 3.71 -1.50 -11.77
C GLN A 12 2.79 -0.86 -10.72
N LEU A 13 2.99 0.42 -10.38
CA LEU A 13 2.10 1.17 -9.50
C LEU A 13 0.73 1.47 -10.14
N ASN A 14 0.67 1.66 -11.46
CA ASN A 14 -0.55 1.99 -12.19
C ASN A 14 -1.48 0.81 -12.51
N LYS A 15 -1.13 -0.44 -12.15
CA LYS A 15 -1.88 -1.65 -12.57
C LYS A 15 -3.06 -2.06 -11.69
N LEU A 16 -3.46 -1.24 -10.71
CA LEU A 16 -4.49 -1.57 -9.73
C LEU A 16 -5.75 -0.71 -9.87
N VAL A 17 -6.41 -0.76 -11.02
CA VAL A 17 -7.71 -0.10 -11.16
C VAL A 17 -8.74 -1.03 -11.79
N ASN A 18 -9.49 -1.74 -10.94
CA ASN A 18 -10.86 -2.09 -11.24
C ASN A 18 -11.75 -1.04 -10.57
N VAL A 19 -12.32 -0.13 -11.37
CA VAL A 19 -13.27 0.88 -10.89
C VAL A 19 -14.64 0.22 -10.75
N ILE A 20 -15.15 0.11 -9.53
CA ILE A 20 -16.57 -0.16 -9.28
C ILE A 20 -17.16 1.09 -8.62
N LYS A 21 -17.76 1.94 -9.46
CA LYS A 21 -18.58 3.12 -9.13
C LYS A 21 -17.85 4.32 -8.53
N VAL A 22 -17.96 5.45 -9.23
CA VAL A 22 -17.44 6.76 -8.83
C VAL A 22 -18.55 7.50 -8.08
N SER A 23 -18.37 7.70 -6.78
CA SER A 23 -19.09 8.75 -6.04
C SER A 23 -18.13 9.91 -5.86
N ASP A 24 -18.43 11.05 -6.47
CA ASP A 24 -17.61 12.25 -6.33
C ASP A 24 -17.74 12.77 -4.89
N LEU A 25 -16.68 12.59 -4.09
CA LEU A 25 -16.58 13.07 -2.71
C LEU A 25 -15.75 14.35 -2.62
N THR A 26 -15.44 15.00 -3.75
CA THR A 26 -14.48 16.11 -3.83
C THR A 26 -14.87 17.30 -2.95
N ASP A 27 -16.17 17.50 -2.70
CA ASP A 27 -16.69 18.61 -1.88
C ASP A 27 -17.07 18.23 -0.44
N GLU A 28 -16.82 16.99 -0.01
CA GLU A 28 -17.25 16.48 1.29
C GLU A 28 -16.07 16.01 2.16
N LEU A 29 -16.04 16.47 3.42
CA LEU A 29 -15.03 16.03 4.39
C LEU A 29 -15.16 14.51 4.59
N SER A 30 -14.17 13.76 4.11
CA SER A 30 -14.12 12.29 4.19
C SER A 30 -12.85 11.80 4.88
N VAL A 31 -12.84 10.53 5.27
CA VAL A 31 -11.64 9.80 5.70
C VAL A 31 -11.47 8.62 4.77
N GLY A 32 -10.33 8.58 4.09
CA GLY A 32 -9.95 7.48 3.23
C GLY A 32 -8.79 6.68 3.81
N ARG A 33 -8.83 5.36 3.62
CA ARG A 33 -7.73 4.45 3.91
C ARG A 33 -7.61 3.43 2.78
N GLU A 34 -6.41 2.91 2.62
CA GLU A 34 -6.13 1.78 1.75
C GLU A 34 -5.21 0.82 2.51
N LEU A 35 -5.43 -0.48 2.33
CA LEU A 35 -4.59 -1.54 2.88
C LEU A 35 -3.78 -2.16 1.75
N ILE A 36 -2.49 -2.34 2.00
CA ILE A 36 -1.56 -2.99 1.08
C ILE A 36 -0.87 -4.14 1.80
N LEU A 37 -0.78 -5.28 1.12
CA LEU A 37 0.14 -6.35 1.43
C LEU A 37 1.29 -6.30 0.43
N VAL A 38 2.53 -6.26 0.94
CA VAL A 38 3.73 -6.30 0.11
C VAL A 38 4.62 -7.46 0.52
N LYS A 39 5.01 -8.28 -0.46
CA LYS A 39 6.00 -9.33 -0.28
C LYS A 39 7.35 -8.81 -0.79
N VAL A 40 8.38 -8.89 0.04
CA VAL A 40 9.75 -8.47 -0.31
C VAL A 40 10.72 -9.64 -0.15
N LYS A 41 11.84 -9.60 -0.86
CA LYS A 41 12.97 -10.50 -0.58
C LYS A 41 13.58 -10.13 0.78
N ALA A 42 13.92 -11.15 1.58
CA ALA A 42 14.35 -10.96 2.96
C ALA A 42 15.45 -11.97 3.35
N GLU A 43 16.64 -11.78 2.78
CA GLU A 43 17.83 -12.55 3.17
C GLU A 43 18.20 -12.28 4.64
N PRO A 44 18.82 -13.25 5.35
CA PRO A 44 19.09 -13.14 6.80
C PRO A 44 19.72 -11.81 7.23
N GLY A 45 20.65 -11.25 6.43
CA GLY A 45 21.33 -9.99 6.74
C GLY A 45 20.47 -8.73 6.61
N ARG A 46 19.34 -8.78 5.89
CA ARG A 46 18.49 -7.60 5.62
C ARG A 46 17.19 -7.57 6.43
N ARG A 47 16.85 -8.66 7.13
CA ARG A 47 15.58 -8.79 7.87
C ARG A 47 15.40 -7.73 8.94
N SER A 48 16.46 -7.41 9.68
CA SER A 48 16.40 -6.40 10.75
C SER A 48 16.09 -5.01 10.19
N GLU A 49 16.66 -4.67 9.03
CA GLU A 49 16.39 -3.41 8.33
C GLU A 49 14.93 -3.33 7.86
N ILE A 50 14.41 -4.42 7.27
CA ILE A 50 12.99 -4.52 6.88
C ILE A 50 12.08 -4.35 8.11
N GLN A 51 12.41 -4.98 9.24
CA GLN A 51 11.67 -4.87 10.49
C GLN A 51 11.66 -3.43 11.03
N GLN A 52 12.80 -2.76 11.01
CA GLN A 52 12.91 -1.35 11.45
C GLN A 52 12.10 -0.42 10.56
N MET A 53 12.12 -0.65 9.25
CA MET A 53 11.33 0.15 8.31
C MET A 53 9.83 -0.09 8.50
N ALA A 54 9.41 -1.35 8.62
CA ALA A 54 8.03 -1.70 8.92
C ALA A 54 7.57 -1.01 10.22
N ALA A 55 8.38 -1.05 11.28
CA ALA A 55 8.08 -0.38 12.54
C ALA A 55 7.94 1.16 12.38
N THR A 56 8.84 1.80 11.63
CA THR A 56 8.80 3.24 11.35
C THR A 56 7.49 3.66 10.70
N PHE A 57 7.00 2.87 9.74
CA PHE A 57 5.74 3.12 9.05
C PHE A 57 4.51 2.60 9.80
N ARG A 58 4.69 2.03 11.01
CA ARG A 58 3.63 1.34 11.78
C ARG A 58 2.94 0.26 10.94
N ALA A 59 3.73 -0.43 10.13
CA ALA A 59 3.34 -1.59 9.35
C ALA A 59 3.57 -2.86 10.18
N LYS A 60 2.91 -3.94 9.80
CA LYS A 60 2.94 -5.22 10.51
C LYS A 60 3.54 -6.28 9.60
N ILE A 61 4.56 -6.98 10.08
CA ILE A 61 5.04 -8.19 9.41
C ILE A 61 4.06 -9.32 9.72
N ILE A 62 3.48 -9.91 8.68
CA ILE A 62 2.44 -10.95 8.80
C ILE A 62 2.94 -12.33 8.36
N ASP A 63 4.06 -12.39 7.63
CA ASP A 63 4.73 -13.64 7.26
C ASP A 63 6.25 -13.46 7.22
N ILE A 64 6.98 -14.50 7.63
CA ILE A 64 8.43 -14.61 7.52
C ILE A 64 8.78 -15.99 6.97
N SER A 65 9.38 -16.01 5.79
CA SER A 65 9.90 -17.19 5.12
C SER A 65 11.44 -17.13 5.03
N PRO A 66 12.15 -18.19 4.61
CA PRO A 66 13.62 -18.19 4.51
C PRO A 66 14.20 -17.07 3.62
N ASP A 67 13.52 -16.69 2.56
CA ASP A 67 14.00 -15.72 1.57
C ASP A 67 13.02 -14.55 1.30
N SER A 68 11.93 -14.45 2.07
CA SER A 68 10.94 -13.38 1.92
C SER A 68 10.22 -13.04 3.22
N MET A 69 9.63 -11.84 3.24
CA MET A 69 8.72 -11.39 4.28
C MET A 69 7.48 -10.76 3.63
N ILE A 70 6.32 -10.90 4.26
CA ILE A 70 5.11 -10.19 3.87
C ILE A 70 4.80 -9.14 4.94
N ILE A 71 4.61 -7.91 4.50
CA ILE A 71 4.29 -6.76 5.34
C ILE A 71 2.91 -6.22 4.95
N GLU A 72 2.07 -6.03 5.96
CA GLU A 72 0.79 -5.35 5.89
C GLU A 72 0.96 -3.89 6.32
N ILE A 73 0.44 -2.97 5.52
CA ILE A 73 0.38 -1.55 5.85
C ILE A 73 -1.00 -0.97 5.52
N THR A 74 -1.45 -0.02 6.33
CA THR A 74 -2.65 0.78 6.05
C THR A 74 -2.35 2.25 6.24
N GLY A 75 -2.92 3.08 5.37
CA GLY A 75 -2.65 4.52 5.39
C GLY A 75 -3.41 5.31 4.34
N GLU A 76 -3.09 6.60 4.29
CA GLU A 76 -3.35 7.44 3.11
C GLU A 76 -2.33 7.15 2.02
N GLU A 77 -2.69 7.46 0.78
CA GLU A 77 -1.89 7.22 -0.41
C GLU A 77 -0.44 7.68 -0.26
N GLN A 78 -0.21 8.88 0.27
CA GLN A 78 1.13 9.44 0.47
C GLN A 78 2.01 8.55 1.38
N LYS A 79 1.44 8.04 2.48
CA LYS A 79 2.14 7.14 3.41
C LYS A 79 2.45 5.81 2.73
N LEU A 80 1.50 5.26 1.99
CA LEU A 80 1.63 3.98 1.30
C LEU A 80 2.68 4.04 0.19
N GLN A 81 2.67 5.08 -0.62
CA GLN A 81 3.66 5.30 -1.67
C GLN A 81 5.07 5.47 -1.10
N ALA A 82 5.22 6.26 -0.03
CA ALA A 82 6.50 6.39 0.65
C ALA A 82 7.01 5.04 1.20
N PHE A 83 6.13 4.22 1.79
CA PHE A 83 6.51 2.89 2.26
C PHE A 83 6.94 1.96 1.12
N LEU A 84 6.19 1.93 0.03
CA LEU A 84 6.51 1.11 -1.13
C LEU A 84 7.84 1.51 -1.76
N LEU A 85 8.12 2.82 -1.86
CA LEU A 85 9.40 3.32 -2.36
C LEU A 85 10.59 2.79 -1.53
N MET A 86 10.46 2.77 -0.21
CA MET A 86 11.51 2.22 0.65
C MET A 86 11.62 0.70 0.53
N MET A 87 10.49 0.00 0.36
CA MET A 87 10.49 -1.45 0.18
C MET A 87 11.13 -1.91 -1.15
N GLN A 88 11.25 -1.02 -2.15
CA GLN A 88 11.91 -1.33 -3.42
C GLN A 88 13.37 -1.74 -3.24
N GLU A 89 14.08 -1.16 -2.27
CA GLU A 89 15.49 -1.46 -2.01
C GLU A 89 15.74 -2.91 -1.59
N PHE A 90 14.70 -3.61 -1.12
CA PHE A 90 14.76 -5.02 -0.73
C PHE A 90 14.34 -5.95 -1.87
N GLY A 91 13.80 -5.42 -2.98
CA GLY A 91 13.24 -6.21 -4.05
C GLY A 91 11.81 -6.67 -3.72
N ILE A 92 10.84 -5.91 -4.18
CA ILE A 92 9.41 -6.28 -4.08
C ILE A 92 9.13 -7.45 -5.02
N LYS A 93 8.61 -8.55 -4.45
CA LYS A 93 8.18 -9.75 -5.18
C LYS A 93 6.71 -9.66 -5.59
N GLU A 94 5.85 -9.07 -4.77
CA GLU A 94 4.40 -9.06 -4.97
C GLU A 94 3.75 -7.91 -4.19
N ILE A 95 2.66 -7.35 -4.74
CA ILE A 95 1.82 -6.35 -4.08
C ILE A 95 0.35 -6.74 -4.29
N ALA A 96 -0.43 -6.70 -3.21
CA ALA A 96 -1.88 -6.75 -3.26
C ALA A 96 -2.46 -5.53 -2.54
N SER A 97 -3.50 -4.90 -3.10
CA SER A 97 -4.17 -3.73 -2.52
C SER A 97 -5.68 -3.93 -2.51
N THR A 98 -6.34 -3.34 -1.51
CA THR A 98 -7.81 -3.27 -1.43
C THR A 98 -8.42 -2.18 -2.31
N GLY A 99 -7.59 -1.27 -2.84
CA GLY A 99 -8.05 0.04 -3.30
C GLY A 99 -8.47 0.96 -2.15
N LYS A 100 -8.73 2.22 -2.48
CA LYS A 100 -9.13 3.24 -1.50
C LYS A 100 -10.57 3.03 -1.04
N ILE A 101 -10.72 2.75 0.24
CA ILE A 101 -12.02 2.80 0.94
C ILE A 101 -12.17 4.17 1.58
N SER A 102 -13.37 4.74 1.60
CA SER A 102 -13.61 6.06 2.20
C SER A 102 -15.01 6.19 2.78
N LEU A 103 -15.12 6.92 3.88
CA LEU A 103 -16.40 7.30 4.50
C LEU A 103 -16.46 8.81 4.72
N LEU A 104 -17.67 9.35 4.67
CA LEU A 104 -17.92 10.73 5.07
C LEU A 104 -17.64 10.92 6.57
N ARG A 105 -17.16 12.11 6.95
CA ARG A 105 -16.94 12.47 8.35
C ARG A 105 -18.26 12.87 9.03
N GLY A 106 -18.30 12.67 10.35
CA GLY A 106 -19.43 13.07 11.18
C GLY A 106 -20.65 12.15 11.00
N SER A 107 -21.84 12.70 11.14
CA SER A 107 -23.12 11.96 11.02
C SER A 107 -23.56 11.71 9.58
N LYS A 108 -22.79 12.15 8.59
CA LYS A 108 -23.10 11.93 7.18
C LYS A 108 -22.82 10.47 6.82
N ILE A 109 -23.74 9.85 6.08
CA ILE A 109 -23.62 8.46 5.61
C ILE A 109 -23.51 8.42 4.10
N THR A 110 -22.66 7.53 3.59
CA THR A 110 -22.63 7.21 2.16
C THR A 110 -23.91 6.46 1.83
N ARG A 111 -24.77 7.04 0.97
CA ARG A 111 -26.18 6.59 0.77
C ARG A 111 -26.35 5.22 0.09
N ASP A 112 -25.29 4.49 -0.19
CA ASP A 112 -25.34 3.27 -1.00
C ASP A 112 -24.59 2.11 -0.35
N MET A 113 -25.24 1.48 0.64
CA MET A 113 -24.91 0.12 1.10
C MET A 113 -26.03 -0.83 0.67
N ARG A 114 -26.28 -0.94 -0.64
CA ARG A 114 -26.89 -2.15 -1.20
C ARG A 114 -25.75 -2.99 -1.76
N GLY A 115 -25.60 -4.17 -1.16
CA GLY A 115 -24.50 -5.11 -1.40
C GLY A 115 -24.47 -5.72 -2.79
#